data_AF-A0ABC9WZY2-F1
#
_entry.id   AF-A0ABC9WZY2-F1
#
_cell.length_a   1.000
_cell.length_b   1.000
_cell.length_c   1.000
_cell.angle_alpha   90.00
_cell.angle_beta   90.00
_cell.angle_gamma   90.00
#
_symmetry.space_group_name_H-M   'P 1'
#
loop_
_entity.id
_entity.type
_entity.pdbx_description
1 polymer ?
#
loop_
_entity_poly.entity_id
_entity_poly.type
_entity_poly.pdbx_seq_one_letter_code
_entity_poly.pdbx_strand_id
1 'polypeptide(L)'
;MSWTSALHHVITANCYVTDSKYIPVARSIWQKKLRECKKVEDSETYHDVTAVCGLLAVVVISHLPRDAAIEWHVVAVVDDPLQRKHFAMKMLSEGFQIECESVESSSASCASISIRLSLITPSGSQLDLDGPLHDLVTTFKQAVEKLSEDFSASPLSFRAFFKDDIFDAETLRTGLQENLEKYLGKKTPALILVPVVDLPGKEVIHITCWLS
;
A
#
# COMPACT_ATOMS: atom_id res chain seq x y z
N MET A 1 6.58 29.92 10.56
CA MET A 1 6.11 29.48 9.23
C MET A 1 4.95 28.53 9.45
N SER A 2 3.75 28.83 8.94
CA SER A 2 2.61 27.92 8.99
C SER A 2 2.75 26.90 7.86
N TRP A 3 3.08 25.66 8.20
CA TRP A 3 3.13 24.59 7.23
C TRP A 3 1.69 24.20 6.84
N THR A 4 1.27 24.56 5.63
CA THR A 4 -0.03 24.16 5.08
C THR A 4 0.13 22.87 4.28
N SER A 5 -0.48 21.79 4.74
CA SER A 5 -0.57 20.55 3.98
C SER A 5 -1.47 20.73 2.75
N ALA A 6 -1.08 20.10 1.64
CA ALA A 6 -1.79 20.11 0.37
C ALA A 6 -1.78 18.70 -0.26
N LEU A 7 -2.52 18.49 -1.35
CA LEU A 7 -2.71 17.14 -1.88
C LEU A 7 -1.41 16.50 -2.44
N HIS A 8 -0.43 17.28 -2.93
CA HIS A 8 0.86 16.72 -3.36
C HIS A 8 1.68 16.14 -2.18
N HIS A 9 1.35 16.52 -0.94
CA HIS A 9 1.99 16.02 0.27
C HIS A 9 1.52 14.61 0.64
N VAL A 10 0.52 14.05 -0.04
CA VAL A 10 0.08 12.68 0.21
C VAL A 10 1.22 11.69 -0.03
N ILE A 11 1.45 10.81 0.93
CA ILE A 11 2.44 9.73 0.84
C ILE A 11 1.77 8.35 0.70
N THR A 12 0.56 8.18 1.24
CA THR A 12 -0.24 6.97 1.04
C THR A 12 -1.73 7.26 1.17
N ALA A 13 -2.55 6.52 0.42
CA ALA A 13 -3.99 6.60 0.45
C ALA A 13 -4.62 5.19 0.35
N ASN A 14 -5.61 4.94 1.20
CA ASN A 14 -6.50 3.80 1.12
C ASN A 14 -7.87 4.27 0.63
N CYS A 15 -8.30 3.78 -0.52
CA CYS A 15 -9.57 4.09 -1.14
C CYS A 15 -10.51 2.90 -1.00
N TYR A 16 -11.62 3.10 -0.32
CA TYR A 16 -12.68 2.10 -0.17
C TYR A 16 -13.77 2.42 -1.18
N VAL A 17 -14.19 1.43 -1.95
CA VAL A 17 -15.31 1.56 -2.87
C VAL A 17 -16.34 0.47 -2.60
N THR A 18 -17.61 0.71 -2.92
CA THR A 18 -18.67 -0.28 -2.67
C THR A 18 -18.89 -1.27 -3.81
N ASP A 19 -18.24 -1.06 -4.96
CA ASP A 19 -18.41 -1.87 -6.17
C ASP A 19 -17.16 -1.76 -7.06
N SER A 20 -16.70 -2.88 -7.62
CA SER A 20 -15.51 -2.94 -8.49
C SER A 20 -15.60 -1.99 -9.70
N LYS A 21 -16.81 -1.62 -10.15
CA LYS A 21 -17.00 -0.62 -11.23
C LYS A 21 -16.46 0.77 -10.87
N TYR A 22 -16.32 1.09 -9.58
CA TYR A 22 -15.80 2.38 -9.13
C TYR A 22 -14.27 2.42 -9.06
N ILE A 23 -13.58 1.28 -9.12
CA ILE A 23 -12.11 1.22 -9.13
C ILE A 23 -11.48 2.12 -10.23
N PRO A 24 -11.84 1.99 -11.52
CA PRO A 24 -11.27 2.85 -12.55
C PRO A 24 -11.59 4.33 -12.35
N VAL A 25 -12.79 4.64 -11.83
CA VAL A 25 -13.21 6.02 -11.52
C VAL A 25 -12.36 6.62 -10.41
N ALA A 26 -12.19 5.89 -9.30
CA ALA A 26 -11.37 6.31 -8.16
C ALA A 26 -9.92 6.58 -8.58
N ARG A 27 -9.30 5.65 -9.32
CA ARG A 27 -7.92 5.80 -9.82
C ARG A 27 -7.79 7.00 -10.76
N SER A 28 -8.74 7.18 -11.68
CA SER A 28 -8.73 8.32 -12.61
C SER A 28 -8.85 9.66 -11.89
N ILE A 29 -9.78 9.79 -10.94
CA ILE A 29 -9.96 11.00 -10.14
C ILE A 29 -8.71 11.31 -9.32
N TRP A 30 -8.15 10.29 -8.65
CA TRP A 30 -6.91 10.42 -7.87
C TRP A 30 -5.77 10.98 -8.74
N GLN A 31 -5.48 10.31 -9.85
CA GLN A 31 -4.43 10.74 -10.77
C GLN A 31 -4.68 12.15 -11.34
N LYS A 32 -5.93 12.47 -11.68
CA LYS A 32 -6.29 13.81 -12.16
C LYS A 32 -6.00 14.87 -11.09
N LYS A 33 -6.40 14.63 -9.84
CA LYS A 33 -6.23 15.58 -8.74
C LYS A 33 -4.75 15.78 -8.38
N LEU A 34 -3.95 14.71 -8.39
CA LEU A 34 -2.51 14.82 -8.21
C LEU A 34 -1.83 15.65 -9.31
N ARG A 35 -2.25 15.47 -10.58
CA ARG A 35 -1.74 16.27 -11.71
C ARG A 35 -2.15 17.75 -11.62
N GLU A 36 -3.35 18.05 -11.14
CA GLU A 36 -3.81 19.43 -10.94
C GLU A 36 -2.93 20.16 -9.92
N CYS A 37 -2.52 19.49 -8.83
CA CYS A 37 -1.65 20.11 -7.81
C CYS A 37 -0.24 20.40 -8.32
N LYS A 38 0.36 19.51 -9.12
CA LYS A 38 1.67 19.77 -9.74
C LYS A 38 1.68 21.01 -10.63
N LYS A 39 0.62 21.20 -11.43
CA LYS A 39 0.52 22.32 -12.38
C LYS A 39 0.41 23.69 -11.72
N VAL A 40 0.00 23.76 -10.45
CA VAL A 40 -0.11 25.02 -9.70
C VAL A 40 1.26 25.46 -9.15
N GLU A 41 2.19 24.52 -8.98
CA GLU A 41 3.53 24.78 -8.42
C GLU A 41 4.61 24.88 -9.52
N ASP A 42 4.47 24.15 -10.62
CA ASP A 42 5.39 24.16 -11.77
C ASP A 42 5.03 25.20 -12.84
N SER A 43 4.97 26.50 -12.48
CA SER A 43 4.85 27.55 -13.52
C SER A 43 6.13 27.72 -14.36
N GLU A 44 7.25 27.06 -14.01
CA GLU A 44 8.53 27.20 -14.73
C GLU A 44 9.40 25.93 -14.77
N THR A 45 8.88 24.72 -14.96
CA THR A 45 9.75 23.62 -15.48
C THR A 45 8.98 22.45 -16.11
N TYR A 46 9.25 22.20 -17.39
CA TYR A 46 8.84 20.97 -18.08
C TYR A 46 9.78 19.82 -17.67
N HIS A 47 9.39 19.04 -16.66
CA HIS A 47 9.96 17.70 -16.49
C HIS A 47 8.87 16.63 -16.48
N ASP A 48 8.90 15.84 -17.55
CA ASP A 48 8.18 14.57 -17.71
C ASP A 48 8.84 13.52 -16.82
N VAL A 49 8.51 13.56 -15.53
CA VAL A 49 8.75 12.44 -14.61
C VAL A 49 7.45 12.21 -13.86
N THR A 50 6.97 10.98 -13.98
CA THR A 50 5.91 10.37 -13.17
C THR A 50 6.30 10.36 -11.68
N ALA A 51 6.47 11.53 -11.06
CA ALA A 51 6.57 11.63 -9.60
C ALA A 51 5.21 11.20 -9.06
N VAL A 52 5.10 9.93 -8.70
CA VAL A 52 3.87 9.32 -8.19
C VAL A 52 3.63 9.96 -6.82
N CYS A 53 2.66 10.88 -6.74
CA CYS A 53 2.28 11.44 -5.45
C CYS A 53 1.59 10.34 -4.63
N GLY A 54 2.37 9.70 -3.76
CA GLY A 54 1.92 8.72 -2.78
C GLY A 54 1.44 7.38 -3.34
N LEU A 55 1.46 6.35 -2.49
CA LEU A 55 0.96 5.02 -2.78
C LEU A 55 -0.59 5.01 -2.71
N LEU A 56 -1.24 4.17 -3.52
CA LEU A 56 -2.70 4.05 -3.53
C LEU A 56 -3.13 2.58 -3.46
N ALA A 57 -3.85 2.23 -2.39
CA ALA A 57 -4.68 1.04 -2.34
C ALA A 57 -6.12 1.37 -2.70
N VAL A 58 -6.75 0.56 -3.56
CA VAL A 58 -8.18 0.66 -3.85
C VAL A 58 -8.80 -0.70 -3.55
N VAL A 59 -9.78 -0.74 -2.66
CA VAL A 59 -10.35 -1.98 -2.14
C VAL A 59 -11.87 -1.92 -2.19
N VAL A 60 -12.51 -3.07 -2.45
CA VAL A 60 -13.97 -3.15 -2.53
C VAL A 60 -14.54 -3.68 -1.23
N ILE A 61 -15.39 -2.90 -0.57
CA ILE A 61 -16.07 -3.31 0.68
C ILE A 61 -17.57 -3.36 0.47
N SER A 62 -18.28 -4.07 1.34
CA SER A 62 -19.72 -4.29 1.17
C SER A 62 -20.57 -3.04 1.41
N HIS A 63 -20.13 -2.15 2.30
CA HIS A 63 -20.85 -0.93 2.64
C HIS A 63 -19.91 0.14 3.19
N LEU A 64 -20.25 1.40 2.93
CA LEU A 64 -19.59 2.57 3.51
C LEU A 64 -20.58 3.37 4.37
N PRO A 65 -20.07 4.16 5.34
CA PRO A 65 -20.89 5.08 6.08
C PRO A 65 -21.71 6.00 5.16
N ARG A 66 -22.97 6.24 5.56
CA ARG A 66 -23.89 7.16 4.86
C ARG A 66 -24.13 6.79 3.39
N ASP A 67 -24.06 5.51 3.06
CA ASP A 67 -24.29 4.98 1.70
C ASP A 67 -23.37 5.61 0.64
N ALA A 68 -22.17 6.05 1.05
CA ALA A 68 -21.19 6.58 0.13
C ALA A 68 -20.73 5.51 -0.86
N ALA A 69 -20.45 5.91 -2.11
CA ALA A 69 -19.87 5.01 -3.10
C ALA A 69 -18.35 4.84 -2.95
N ILE A 70 -17.68 5.87 -2.39
CA ILE A 70 -16.22 5.96 -2.28
C ILE A 70 -15.86 6.69 -0.98
N GLU A 71 -14.88 6.17 -0.23
CA GLU A 71 -14.27 6.81 0.94
C GLU A 71 -12.73 6.77 0.82
N TRP A 72 -12.07 7.85 1.26
CA TRP A 72 -10.61 7.99 1.19
C TRP A 72 -10.02 8.17 2.58
N HIS A 73 -9.07 7.33 2.94
CA HIS A 73 -8.21 7.52 4.12
C HIS A 73 -6.82 7.88 3.62
N VAL A 74 -6.33 9.05 4.00
CA VAL A 74 -5.14 9.65 3.39
C VAL A 74 -4.15 10.04 4.48
N VAL A 75 -2.88 9.72 4.27
CA VAL A 75 -1.77 10.22 5.09
C VAL A 75 -0.94 11.17 4.23
N ALA A 76 -0.66 12.35 4.77
CA ALA A 76 0.18 13.36 4.14
C ALA A 76 1.34 13.75 5.06
N VAL A 77 2.47 14.05 4.45
CA VAL A 77 3.70 14.49 5.11
C VAL A 77 4.08 15.82 4.53
N VAL A 78 4.27 16.83 5.39
CA VAL A 78 4.76 18.14 4.97
C VAL A 78 6.27 18.02 4.75
N ASP A 79 6.65 17.69 3.52
CA ASP A 79 8.02 17.58 3.03
C ASP A 79 8.08 18.08 1.58
N ASP A 80 9.23 17.95 0.93
CA ASP A 80 9.34 18.21 -0.51
C ASP A 80 9.05 16.91 -1.29
N PRO A 81 7.88 16.78 -1.97
CA PRO A 81 7.52 15.55 -2.66
C PRO A 81 8.46 15.19 -3.81
N LEU A 82 9.19 16.15 -4.39
CA LEU A 82 10.12 15.92 -5.50
C LEU A 82 11.43 15.27 -5.03
N GLN A 83 11.74 15.39 -3.75
CA GLN A 83 12.95 14.83 -3.13
C GLN A 83 12.69 13.49 -2.41
N ARG A 84 11.46 12.94 -2.53
CA ARG A 84 11.13 11.63 -1.97
C ARG A 84 11.85 10.52 -2.69
N LYS A 85 12.32 9.52 -1.95
CA LYS A 85 12.92 8.32 -2.54
C LYS A 85 11.82 7.30 -2.79
N HIS A 86 11.81 6.76 -4.01
CA HIS A 86 10.87 5.74 -4.42
C HIS A 86 11.62 4.44 -4.69
N PHE A 87 11.03 3.34 -4.24
CA PHE A 87 11.57 2.02 -4.52
C PHE A 87 10.45 1.07 -4.92
N ALA A 88 10.71 0.20 -5.89
CA ALA A 88 9.77 -0.82 -6.31
C ALA A 88 10.50 -2.14 -6.55
N MET A 89 9.88 -3.25 -6.17
CA MET A 89 10.32 -4.59 -6.51
C MET A 89 9.17 -5.50 -6.86
N LYS A 90 9.49 -6.53 -7.64
CA LYS A 90 8.55 -7.56 -8.06
C LYS A 90 9.21 -8.92 -7.88
N MET A 91 8.45 -9.85 -7.32
CA MET A 91 8.82 -11.24 -7.14
C MET A 91 7.79 -12.12 -7.88
N LEU A 92 8.27 -13.12 -8.60
CA LEU A 92 7.45 -14.10 -9.30
C LEU A 92 7.78 -15.47 -8.74
N SER A 93 6.75 -16.23 -8.38
CA SER A 93 6.85 -17.62 -7.93
C SER A 93 5.85 -18.48 -8.70
N GLU A 94 5.91 -19.80 -8.52
CA GLU A 94 4.94 -20.71 -9.11
C GLU A 94 3.54 -20.42 -8.54
N GLY A 95 2.64 -19.92 -9.39
CA GLY A 95 1.24 -19.68 -9.05
C GLY A 95 0.90 -18.28 -8.54
N PHE A 96 1.87 -17.48 -8.09
CA PHE A 96 1.62 -16.14 -7.59
C PHE A 96 2.74 -15.13 -7.89
N GLN A 97 2.38 -13.85 -7.75
CA GLN A 97 3.25 -12.71 -7.92
C GLN A 97 3.12 -11.76 -6.73
N ILE A 98 4.24 -11.23 -6.26
CA ILE A 98 4.29 -10.16 -5.26
C ILE A 98 4.85 -8.88 -5.90
N GLU A 99 4.15 -7.76 -5.76
CA GLU A 99 4.64 -6.43 -6.12
C GLU A 99 4.73 -5.56 -4.87
N CYS A 100 5.89 -4.97 -4.62
CA CYS A 100 6.11 -4.07 -3.50
C CYS A 100 6.56 -2.69 -4.01
N GLU A 101 5.95 -1.65 -3.49
CA GLU A 101 6.34 -0.25 -3.70
C GLU A 101 6.55 0.42 -2.35
N SER A 102 7.53 1.30 -2.24
CA SER A 102 7.75 2.13 -1.07
C SER A 102 8.11 3.56 -1.45
N VAL A 103 7.76 4.47 -0.55
CA VAL A 103 8.04 5.91 -0.65
C VAL A 103 8.57 6.39 0.68
N GLU A 104 9.77 6.95 0.67
CA GLU A 104 10.41 7.60 1.82
C GLU A 104 10.26 9.12 1.69
N SER A 105 9.86 9.78 2.77
CA SER A 105 9.82 11.24 2.85
C SER A 105 11.19 11.87 2.61
N SER A 106 11.24 13.13 2.14
CA SER A 106 12.52 13.81 1.86
C SER A 106 13.39 14.02 3.11
N SER A 107 12.77 14.02 4.29
CA SER A 107 13.47 14.13 5.57
C SER A 107 13.91 12.79 6.17
N ALA A 108 13.63 11.66 5.49
CA ALA A 108 13.84 10.30 6.01
C ALA A 108 13.19 10.05 7.40
N SER A 109 12.21 10.87 7.78
CA SER A 109 11.51 10.76 9.07
C SER A 109 10.38 9.73 9.04
N CYS A 110 9.85 9.48 7.85
CA CYS A 110 8.72 8.59 7.67
C CYS A 110 8.65 8.02 6.24
N ALA A 111 7.95 6.91 6.09
CA ALA A 111 7.80 6.20 4.83
C ALA A 111 6.47 5.45 4.75
N SER A 112 6.08 5.07 3.54
CA SER A 112 5.00 4.13 3.32
C SER A 112 5.45 2.97 2.44
N ILE A 113 4.92 1.78 2.73
CA ILE A 113 5.14 0.55 1.96
C ILE A 113 3.78 0.00 1.53
N SER A 114 3.68 -0.45 0.29
CA SER A 114 2.51 -1.08 -0.31
C SER A 114 2.91 -2.39 -0.96
N ILE A 115 2.28 -3.50 -0.59
CA ILE A 115 2.60 -4.84 -1.12
C ILE A 115 1.32 -5.48 -1.64
N ARG A 116 1.37 -6.03 -2.85
CA ARG A 116 0.25 -6.72 -3.49
C ARG A 116 0.63 -8.15 -3.79
N LEU A 117 -0.20 -9.10 -3.38
CA LEU A 117 -0.14 -10.49 -3.78
C LEU A 117 -1.21 -10.74 -4.86
N SER A 118 -0.81 -11.24 -6.02
CA SER A 118 -1.70 -11.61 -7.12
C SER A 118 -1.53 -13.07 -7.50
N LEU A 119 -2.63 -13.74 -7.84
CA LEU A 119 -2.58 -15.10 -8.39
C LEU A 119 -2.28 -15.05 -9.90
N ILE A 120 -1.34 -15.87 -10.35
CA ILE A 120 -0.99 -15.97 -11.78
C ILE A 120 -1.91 -16.98 -12.49
N THR A 121 -2.21 -18.09 -11.83
CA THR A 121 -3.04 -19.20 -12.33
C THR A 121 -4.25 -19.43 -11.43
N PRO A 122 -5.44 -19.72 -12.00
CA PRO A 122 -6.57 -20.18 -11.20
C PRO A 122 -6.28 -21.62 -10.76
N SER A 123 -5.78 -21.83 -9.54
CA SER A 123 -5.59 -23.17 -9.02
C SER A 123 -6.95 -23.73 -8.59
N GLY A 124 -7.32 -24.90 -9.13
CA GLY A 124 -8.45 -25.69 -8.62
C GLY A 124 -8.17 -26.35 -7.25
N SER A 125 -6.96 -26.17 -6.73
CA SER A 125 -6.53 -26.57 -5.39
C SER A 125 -6.33 -25.34 -4.50
N GLN A 126 -6.65 -25.50 -3.22
CA GLN A 126 -6.40 -24.53 -2.15
C GLN A 126 -4.92 -24.11 -2.17
N LEU A 127 -4.65 -22.80 -2.19
CA LEU A 127 -3.29 -22.27 -2.13
C LEU A 127 -2.69 -22.67 -0.78
N ASP A 128 -1.53 -23.35 -0.79
CA ASP A 128 -0.72 -23.49 0.41
C ASP A 128 -0.25 -22.08 0.82
N LEU A 129 -0.70 -21.61 1.98
CA LEU A 129 -0.52 -20.24 2.42
C LEU A 129 0.87 -19.98 3.01
N ASP A 130 1.56 -21.02 3.47
CA ASP A 130 2.79 -20.85 4.23
C ASP A 130 3.89 -20.18 3.40
N GLY A 131 4.07 -20.63 2.15
CA GLY A 131 5.02 -20.03 1.19
C GLY A 131 4.71 -18.58 0.84
N PRO A 132 3.51 -18.27 0.30
CA PRO A 132 3.12 -16.91 -0.05
C PRO A 132 3.16 -15.92 1.14
N LEU A 133 2.73 -16.33 2.33
CA LEU A 133 2.77 -15.46 3.52
C LEU A 133 4.20 -15.21 4.00
N HIS A 134 5.05 -16.22 3.98
CA HIS A 134 6.48 -16.07 4.24
C HIS A 134 7.12 -15.08 3.27
N ASP A 135 6.83 -15.21 1.98
CA ASP A 135 7.43 -14.37 0.94
C ASP A 135 6.89 -12.93 0.99
N LEU A 136 5.62 -12.74 1.36
CA LEU A 136 5.04 -11.43 1.63
C LEU A 136 5.78 -10.70 2.76
N VAL A 137 5.98 -11.36 3.90
CA VAL A 137 6.67 -10.75 5.04
C VAL A 137 8.16 -10.55 4.75
N THR A 138 8.79 -11.47 4.02
CA THR A 138 10.17 -11.32 3.58
C THR A 138 10.33 -10.13 2.64
N THR A 139 9.41 -9.96 1.69
CA THR A 139 9.36 -8.79 0.80
C THR A 139 9.17 -7.50 1.59
N PHE A 140 8.30 -7.51 2.60
CA PHE A 140 8.10 -6.38 3.50
C PHE A 140 9.40 -6.02 4.24
N LYS A 141 10.07 -7.01 4.85
CA LYS A 141 11.33 -6.81 5.53
C LYS A 141 12.39 -6.20 4.60
N GLN A 142 12.55 -6.75 3.40
CA GLN A 142 13.49 -6.21 2.41
C GLN A 142 13.15 -4.77 2.00
N ALA A 143 11.87 -4.42 1.92
CA ALA A 143 11.44 -3.06 1.64
C ALA A 143 11.79 -2.10 2.79
N VAL A 144 11.64 -2.53 4.05
CA VAL A 144 12.07 -1.77 5.23
C VAL A 144 13.60 -1.58 5.25
N GLU A 145 14.36 -2.64 4.96
CA GLU A 145 15.83 -2.61 4.92
C GLU A 145 16.41 -1.77 3.78
N LYS A 146 15.62 -1.51 2.73
CA LYS A 146 16.01 -0.66 1.59
C LYS A 146 15.69 0.81 1.77
N LEU A 147 14.95 1.17 2.82
CA LEU A 147 14.85 2.58 3.22
C LEU A 147 16.25 3.06 3.63
N SER A 148 16.49 4.37 3.56
CA SER A 148 17.83 4.93 3.74
C SER A 148 18.50 4.51 5.05
N GLU A 149 19.84 4.48 5.08
CA GLU A 149 20.59 4.14 6.30
C GLU A 149 20.26 5.06 7.48
N ASP A 150 19.86 6.30 7.20
CA ASP A 150 19.42 7.31 8.17
C ASP A 150 17.96 7.09 8.66
N PHE A 151 17.22 6.17 8.03
CA PHE A 151 15.83 5.86 8.35
C PHE A 151 15.74 5.02 9.63
N SER A 152 15.44 5.69 10.75
CA SER A 152 15.29 5.04 12.06
C SER A 152 13.85 4.67 12.41
N ALA A 153 12.89 5.04 11.56
CA ALA A 153 11.47 4.89 11.80
C ALA A 153 11.04 3.41 11.85
N SER A 154 10.01 3.14 12.65
CA SER A 154 9.51 1.78 12.88
C SER A 154 8.19 1.56 12.13
N PRO A 155 7.94 0.35 11.61
CA PRO A 155 6.61 -0.02 11.12
C PRO A 155 5.56 0.15 12.22
N LEU A 156 4.51 0.92 11.95
CA LEU A 156 3.46 1.21 12.93
C LEU A 156 2.19 0.38 12.70
N SER A 157 1.67 0.35 11.48
CA SER A 157 0.45 -0.41 11.15
C SER A 157 0.65 -1.24 9.89
N PHE A 158 0.51 -2.55 9.99
CA PHE A 158 0.50 -3.46 8.86
C PHE A 158 -0.95 -3.82 8.56
N ARG A 159 -1.56 -3.08 7.62
CA ARG A 159 -2.95 -3.27 7.24
C ARG A 159 -3.03 -4.16 6.01
N ALA A 160 -3.54 -5.38 6.18
CA ALA A 160 -3.75 -6.34 5.10
C ALA A 160 -5.23 -6.37 4.70
N PHE A 161 -5.52 -5.87 3.50
CA PHE A 161 -6.79 -6.08 2.82
C PHE A 161 -6.75 -7.42 2.10
N PHE A 162 -7.71 -8.30 2.34
CA PHE A 162 -7.69 -9.66 1.78
C PHE A 162 -9.09 -10.09 1.34
N LYS A 163 -9.13 -10.88 0.26
CA LYS A 163 -10.36 -11.47 -0.25
C LYS A 163 -10.85 -12.59 0.69
N ASP A 164 -12.00 -12.39 1.31
CA ASP A 164 -12.54 -13.28 2.34
C ASP A 164 -13.15 -14.58 1.77
N ASP A 165 -13.42 -14.63 0.47
CA ASP A 165 -13.78 -15.85 -0.26
C ASP A 165 -12.58 -16.76 -0.57
N ILE A 166 -11.34 -16.27 -0.38
CA ILE A 166 -10.10 -17.00 -0.65
C ILE A 166 -9.38 -17.40 0.64
N PHE A 167 -9.34 -16.52 1.64
CA PHE A 167 -8.56 -16.73 2.86
C PHE A 167 -9.43 -16.73 4.12
N ASP A 168 -9.20 -17.71 4.99
CA ASP A 168 -9.69 -17.69 6.36
C ASP A 168 -8.93 -16.66 7.21
N ALA A 169 -9.66 -15.81 7.93
CA ALA A 169 -9.09 -14.69 8.66
C ALA A 169 -8.19 -15.12 9.84
N GLU A 170 -8.52 -16.22 10.53
CA GLU A 170 -7.71 -16.70 11.67
C GLU A 170 -6.40 -17.34 11.20
N THR A 171 -6.48 -18.12 10.11
CA THR A 171 -5.31 -18.72 9.47
C THR A 171 -4.37 -17.64 8.95
N LEU A 172 -4.92 -16.63 8.26
CA LEU A 172 -4.15 -15.50 7.76
C LEU A 172 -3.53 -14.67 8.90
N ARG A 173 -4.26 -14.46 9.99
CA ARG A 173 -3.75 -13.74 11.17
C ARG A 173 -2.57 -14.46 11.78
N THR A 174 -2.72 -15.75 12.06
CA THR A 174 -1.68 -16.57 12.68
C THR A 174 -0.43 -16.58 11.81
N GLY A 175 -0.58 -16.90 10.52
CA GLY A 175 0.55 -16.98 9.58
C GLY A 175 1.29 -15.64 9.40
N LEU A 176 0.57 -14.53 9.27
CA LEU A 176 1.20 -13.21 9.16
C LEU A 176 1.86 -12.78 10.47
N GLN A 177 1.19 -12.98 11.61
CA GLN A 177 1.71 -12.58 12.91
C GLN A 177 3.02 -13.32 13.24
N GLU A 178 3.04 -14.65 13.07
CA GLU A 178 4.22 -15.47 13.32
C GLU A 178 5.40 -15.05 12.43
N ASN A 179 5.16 -14.82 11.14
CA ASN A 179 6.21 -14.38 10.23
C ASN A 179 6.70 -12.96 10.58
N LEU A 180 5.79 -12.02 10.89
CA LEU A 180 6.16 -10.65 11.28
C LEU A 180 7.01 -10.66 12.55
N GLU A 181 6.60 -11.39 13.59
CA GLU A 181 7.36 -11.52 14.84
C GLU A 181 8.73 -12.18 14.63
N LYS A 182 8.79 -13.23 13.81
CA LYS A 182 10.03 -13.90 13.46
C LYS A 182 11.02 -12.96 12.78
N TYR A 183 10.56 -12.10 11.88
CA TYR A 183 11.42 -11.27 11.04
C TYR A 183 11.71 -9.87 11.59
N LEU A 184 10.79 -9.28 12.36
CA LEU A 184 10.89 -7.90 12.86
C LEU A 184 11.06 -7.84 14.39
N GLY A 185 10.75 -8.92 15.10
CA GLY A 185 10.92 -9.02 16.55
C GLY A 185 10.23 -7.88 17.31
N LYS A 186 11.00 -7.02 17.97
CA LYS A 186 10.46 -5.87 18.72
C LYS A 186 9.91 -4.75 17.83
N LYS A 187 10.22 -4.74 16.53
CA LYS A 187 9.71 -3.78 15.54
C LYS A 187 8.48 -4.28 14.80
N THR A 188 7.83 -5.34 15.30
CA THR A 188 6.60 -5.86 14.70
C THR A 188 5.50 -4.78 14.74
N PRO A 189 4.94 -4.40 13.59
CA PRO A 189 3.82 -3.44 13.53
C PRO A 189 2.54 -4.05 14.07
N ALA A 190 1.56 -3.19 14.40
CA ALA A 190 0.21 -3.67 14.67
C ALA A 190 -0.40 -4.29 13.39
N LEU A 191 -0.77 -5.58 13.46
CA LEU A 191 -1.42 -6.29 12.37
C LEU A 191 -2.92 -5.97 12.36
N ILE A 192 -3.41 -5.42 11.24
CA ILE A 192 -4.81 -5.10 11.01
C ILE A 192 -5.28 -5.87 9.79
N LEU A 193 -6.18 -6.83 9.99
CA LEU A 193 -6.80 -7.57 8.90
C LEU A 193 -8.14 -6.93 8.52
N VAL A 194 -8.33 -6.67 7.23
CA VAL A 194 -9.55 -6.09 6.69
C VAL A 194 -10.08 -7.02 5.58
N PRO A 195 -11.14 -7.80 5.84
CA PRO A 195 -11.77 -8.58 4.79
C PRO A 195 -12.40 -7.64 3.77
N VAL A 196 -12.25 -7.96 2.49
CA VAL A 196 -12.77 -7.18 1.38
C VAL A 196 -13.49 -8.08 0.39
N VAL A 197 -14.51 -7.53 -0.26
CA VAL A 197 -15.32 -8.23 -1.27
C VAL A 197 -14.48 -8.51 -2.51
N ASP A 198 -13.62 -7.56 -2.89
CA ASP A 198 -12.79 -7.69 -4.08
C ASP A 198 -11.57 -6.77 -4.03
N LEU A 199 -10.57 -7.10 -4.85
CA LEU A 199 -9.36 -6.32 -5.07
C LEU A 199 -9.10 -6.14 -6.57
N PRO A 200 -8.32 -5.13 -6.97
CA PRO A 200 -8.05 -4.87 -8.38
C PRO A 200 -7.39 -6.04 -9.13
N GLY A 201 -7.93 -6.38 -10.30
CA GLY A 201 -7.30 -7.33 -11.22
C GLY A 201 -7.29 -8.76 -10.68
N LYS A 202 -6.09 -9.29 -10.43
CA LYS A 202 -5.89 -10.65 -9.85
C LYS A 202 -5.33 -10.59 -8.42
N GLU A 203 -5.37 -9.42 -7.81
CA GLU A 203 -4.92 -9.23 -6.43
C GLU A 203 -5.83 -10.02 -5.48
N VAL A 204 -5.22 -10.66 -4.50
CA VAL A 204 -5.90 -11.43 -3.46
C VAL A 204 -5.56 -10.92 -2.06
N ILE A 205 -4.41 -10.26 -1.91
CA ILE A 205 -4.03 -9.49 -0.72
C ILE A 205 -3.39 -8.17 -1.16
N HIS A 206 -3.78 -7.05 -0.55
CA HIS A 206 -3.09 -5.76 -0.62
C HIS A 206 -2.75 -5.29 0.78
N ILE A 207 -1.46 -5.18 1.10
CA ILE A 207 -0.94 -4.66 2.35
C ILE A 207 -0.52 -3.20 2.18
N THR A 208 -0.86 -2.37 3.15
CA THR A 208 -0.31 -1.02 3.32
C THR A 208 0.31 -0.88 4.69
N CYS A 209 1.44 -0.20 4.75
CA CYS A 209 2.16 0.05 5.99
C CYS A 209 2.69 1.49 6.07
N TRP A 210 2.52 2.08 7.25
CA TRP A 210 3.06 3.39 7.61
C TRP A 210 4.24 3.21 8.57
N LEU A 211 5.32 3.95 8.32
CA LEU A 211 6.55 3.94 9.11
C LEU A 211 6.85 5.37 9.58
N SER A 212 7.11 5.53 10.88
CA SER A 212 7.44 6.81 11.51
C SER A 212 8.22 6.62 12.81
#